data_AF-A0A1H6UK31-F1
#
_entry.id   AF-A0A1H6UK31-F1
#
_cell.length_a   1.000
_cell.length_b   1.000
_cell.length_c   1.000
_cell.angle_alpha   90.00
_cell.angle_beta   90.00
_cell.angle_gamma   90.00
#
_symmetry.space_group_name_H-M   'P 1'
#
loop_
_entity.id
_entity.type
_entity.pdbx_description
1 polymer ?
#
loop_
_entity_poly.entity_id
_entity_poly.type
_entity_poly.pdbx_seq_one_letter_code
_entity_poly.pdbx_strand_id
1 'polypeptide(L)'
;MSTKKSFFVLFFIDLILIGVYTLYIVIPEELYLGYYPIGIIQIILMVGTIISLVIYIKNWKIKSNKGKLKKLLLIIGYVISIIWMVYSLFIWYAFLPR
;
A
#
# COMPACT_ATOMS: atom_id res chain seq x y z
N MET A 1 -17.11 -5.49 3.48
CA MET A 1 -16.59 -4.11 3.52
C MET A 1 -17.31 -3.28 2.47
N SER A 2 -17.70 -2.04 2.77
CA SER A 2 -18.29 -1.16 1.75
C SER A 2 -17.20 -0.51 0.90
N THR A 3 -17.51 -0.14 -0.35
CA THR A 3 -16.56 0.53 -1.27
C THR A 3 -16.00 1.82 -0.68
N LYS A 4 -16.83 2.61 0.03
CA LYS A 4 -16.36 3.83 0.73
C LYS A 4 -15.31 3.50 1.80
N LYS A 5 -15.57 2.51 2.65
CA LYS A 5 -14.60 2.10 3.69
C LYS A 5 -13.30 1.59 3.09
N SER A 6 -13.39 0.78 2.04
CA SER A 6 -12.22 0.21 1.37
C SER A 6 -11.39 1.28 0.66
N PHE A 7 -12.04 2.28 0.05
CA PHE A 7 -11.36 3.46 -0.46
C PHE A 7 -10.59 4.22 0.64
N PHE A 8 -11.22 4.49 1.78
CA PHE A 8 -10.53 5.16 2.89
C PHE A 8 -9.34 4.35 3.40
N VAL A 9 -9.47 3.03 3.54
CA VAL A 9 -8.35 2.18 3.96
C VAL A 9 -7.20 2.25 2.98
N LEU A 10 -7.47 2.14 1.67
CA LEU A 10 -6.43 2.28 0.64
C LEU A 10 -5.77 3.67 0.70
N PHE A 11 -6.58 4.73 0.78
CA PHE A 11 -6.09 6.10 0.89
C PHE A 11 -5.18 6.31 2.11
N PHE A 12 -5.56 5.78 3.28
CA PHE A 12 -4.73 5.87 4.48
C PHE A 12 -3.42 5.11 4.33
N ILE A 13 -3.45 3.92 3.74
CA ILE A 13 -2.24 3.14 3.45
C ILE A 13 -1.31 3.94 2.53
N ASP A 14 -1.84 4.51 1.45
CA ASP A 14 -1.05 5.28 0.48
C ASP A 14 -0.47 6.56 1.12
N LEU A 15 -1.25 7.23 1.97
CA LEU A 15 -0.79 8.40 2.71
C LEU A 15 0.36 8.03 3.67
N ILE A 16 0.24 6.93 4.41
CA ILE A 16 1.31 6.44 5.28
C ILE A 16 2.55 6.08 4.44
N LEU A 17 2.35 5.40 3.31
CA LEU A 17 3.45 5.05 2.40
C LEU A 17 4.21 6.29 1.93
N ILE A 18 3.50 7.30 1.41
CA ILE A 18 4.08 8.58 0.99
C ILE A 18 4.77 9.28 2.16
N GLY A 19 4.16 9.27 3.35
CA GLY A 19 4.73 9.85 4.56
C GLY A 19 6.06 9.21 4.93
N VAL A 20 6.16 7.88 4.87
CA VAL A 20 7.40 7.13 5.16
C VAL A 20 8.53 7.53 4.19
N TYR A 21 8.25 7.61 2.89
CA TYR A 21 9.26 8.06 1.93
C TYR A 21 9.64 9.53 2.11
N THR A 22 8.66 10.39 2.36
CA THR A 22 8.92 11.82 2.56
C THR A 22 9.80 12.05 3.79
N LEU A 23 9.52 11.35 4.88
CA LEU A 23 10.36 11.38 6.08
C LEU A 23 11.79 10.96 5.74
N TYR A 24 11.98 9.90 4.95
CA TYR A 24 13.32 9.46 4.56
C TYR A 24 14.07 10.43 3.65
N ILE A 25 13.37 11.19 2.82
CA ILE A 25 13.98 12.21 1.96
C ILE A 25 14.35 13.47 2.77
N VAL A 26 13.54 13.82 3.77
CA VAL A 26 13.67 15.07 4.53
C VAL A 26 14.57 14.92 5.77
N ILE A 27 14.64 13.73 6.36
CA ILE A 27 15.45 13.49 7.55
C ILE A 27 16.95 13.63 7.19
N PRO A 28 17.71 14.48 7.90
CA PRO A 28 19.14 14.61 7.70
C PRO A 28 19.85 13.28 8.00
N GLU A 29 20.94 13.00 7.26
CA GLU A 29 21.68 11.72 7.32
C GLU A 29 22.10 11.33 8.75
N GLU A 30 22.33 12.30 9.63
CA GLU A 30 22.70 12.10 11.04
C GLU A 30 21.60 11.42 11.88
N LEU A 31 20.34 11.57 11.50
CA LEU A 31 19.17 10.95 12.14
C LEU A 31 18.63 9.76 11.33
N TYR A 32 19.34 9.37 10.25
CA TYR A 32 18.95 8.28 9.39
C TYR A 32 19.16 6.95 10.11
N LEU A 33 18.07 6.29 10.50
CA LEU A 33 18.08 5.01 11.21
C LEU A 33 18.50 3.81 10.31
N GLY A 34 19.23 4.08 9.22
CA GLY A 34 19.63 3.12 8.21
C GLY A 34 18.47 2.71 7.30
N TYR A 35 18.76 1.89 6.29
CA TYR A 35 17.72 1.41 5.35
C TYR A 35 16.75 0.41 5.98
N TYR A 36 17.08 -0.24 7.09
CA TYR A 36 16.31 -1.38 7.59
C TYR A 36 14.84 -1.09 7.98
N PRO A 37 14.52 0.01 8.67
CA PRO A 37 13.16 0.31 9.11
C PRO A 37 12.16 0.52 7.96
N ILE A 38 12.61 1.09 6.83
CA ILE A 38 11.70 1.39 5.71
C ILE A 38 11.19 0.12 5.03
N GLY A 39 12.06 -0.90 4.87
CA GLY A 39 11.68 -2.19 4.31
C GLY A 39 10.65 -2.90 5.18
N ILE A 40 10.86 -2.90 6.51
CA ILE A 40 9.92 -3.52 7.46
C ILE A 40 8.56 -2.83 7.40
N ILE A 41 8.52 -1.49 7.44
CA ILE A 41 7.27 -0.74 7.36
C ILE A 41 6.55 -1.02 6.03
N GLN A 42 7.28 -1.08 4.92
CA GLN A 42 6.71 -1.42 3.61
C GLN A 42 6.13 -2.84 3.57
N ILE A 43 6.80 -3.82 4.17
CA ILE A 43 6.27 -5.19 4.27
C ILE A 43 4.94 -5.19 5.03
N ILE A 44 4.87 -4.48 6.17
CA ILE A 44 3.65 -4.39 6.98
C ILE A 44 2.52 -3.72 6.17
N LEU A 45 2.80 -2.61 5.50
CA LEU A 45 1.84 -1.92 4.64
C LEU A 45 1.36 -2.80 3.49
N MET A 46 2.27 -3.51 2.83
CA MET A 46 1.94 -4.41 1.73
C MET A 46 1.03 -5.55 2.18
N VAL A 47 1.37 -6.22 3.29
CA VAL A 47 0.54 -7.27 3.87
C VAL A 47 -0.85 -6.73 4.25
N GLY A 48 -0.92 -5.56 4.89
CA GLY A 48 -2.18 -4.89 5.21
C GLY A 48 -3.03 -4.56 3.98
N THR A 49 -2.38 -4.15 2.88
CA THR A 49 -3.01 -3.85 1.59
C THR A 49 -3.59 -5.11 0.96
N ILE A 50 -2.82 -6.20 0.93
CA ILE A 50 -3.25 -7.51 0.41
C ILE A 50 -4.45 -8.04 1.22
N ILE A 51 -4.37 -8.02 2.54
CA ILE A 51 -5.48 -8.46 3.42
C ILE A 51 -6.73 -7.62 3.15
N SER A 52 -6.59 -6.29 3.04
CA SER A 52 -7.70 -5.39 2.76
C SER A 52 -8.35 -5.67 1.40
N LEU A 53 -7.55 -5.92 0.36
CA LEU A 53 -8.03 -6.32 -0.96
C LEU A 53 -8.79 -7.65 -0.90
N VAL A 54 -8.24 -8.67 -0.23
CA VAL A 54 -8.89 -9.98 -0.08
C VAL A 54 -10.24 -9.84 0.64
N ILE A 55 -10.29 -9.06 1.72
CA ILE A 55 -11.53 -8.77 2.45
C ILE A 55 -12.53 -8.04 1.55
N TYR A 56 -12.06 -7.09 0.73
CA TYR A 56 -12.92 -6.36 -0.20
C TYR A 56 -13.51 -7.27 -1.27
N ILE A 57 -12.68 -8.10 -1.93
CA ILE A 57 -13.11 -9.06 -2.95
C ILE A 57 -14.07 -10.09 -2.37
N LYS A 58 -13.77 -10.66 -1.19
CA LYS A 58 -14.67 -11.63 -0.52
C LYS A 58 -16.05 -11.05 -0.22
N ASN A 59 -16.12 -9.75 0.06
CA ASN A 59 -17.36 -9.05 0.34
C ASN A 59 -18.04 -8.47 -0.93
N TRP A 60 -17.48 -8.74 -2.11
CA TRP A 60 -18.05 -8.32 -3.38
C TRP A 60 -19.31 -9.13 -3.66
N LYS A 61 -20.48 -8.60 -3.26
CA LYS A 61 -21.76 -9.13 -3.73
C LYS A 61 -21.99 -8.64 -5.17
N ILE A 62 -22.01 -9.60 -6.11
CA ILE A 62 -22.19 -9.40 -7.57
C ILE A 62 -23.57 -8.81 -7.91
N LYS A 63 -24.55 -8.88 -7.00
CA LYS A 63 -25.98 -8.62 -7.24
C LYS A 63 -26.41 -7.21 -7.70
N SER A 64 -25.52 -6.25 -7.88
CA SER A 64 -25.91 -4.90 -8.36
C SER A 64 -24.92 -4.36 -9.39
N ASN A 65 -25.41 -4.16 -10.62
CA ASN A 65 -24.70 -3.49 -11.71
C ASN A 65 -24.41 -2.01 -11.39
N LYS A 66 -25.17 -1.39 -10.47
CA LYS A 66 -24.94 -0.01 -10.04
C LYS A 66 -23.63 0.07 -9.25
N GLY A 67 -22.64 0.76 -9.83
CA GLY A 67 -21.34 1.00 -9.21
C GLY A 67 -20.24 -0.01 -9.57
N LYS A 68 -20.43 -0.86 -10.57
CA LYS A 68 -19.39 -1.81 -11.05
C LYS A 68 -18.07 -1.10 -11.40
N LEU A 69 -18.14 0.06 -12.06
CA LEU A 69 -16.96 0.87 -12.41
C LEU A 69 -16.18 1.32 -11.17
N LYS A 70 -16.86 1.88 -10.15
CA LYS A 70 -16.22 2.32 -8.90
C LYS A 70 -15.53 1.17 -8.18
N LYS A 71 -16.14 0.00 -8.20
CA LYS A 71 -15.56 -1.19 -7.58
C LYS A 71 -14.34 -1.69 -8.34
N LEU A 72 -14.37 -1.65 -9.68
CA LEU A 72 -13.25 -2.03 -10.55
C LEU A 72 -12.07 -1.08 -10.38
N LEU A 73 -12.33 0.23 -10.40
CA LEU A 73 -11.32 1.27 -10.13
C LEU A 73 -10.64 1.06 -8.78
N LEU A 74 -11.40 0.67 -7.75
CA LEU A 74 -10.82 0.40 -6.45
C LEU A 74 -9.89 -0.83 -6.46
N ILE A 75 -10.27 -1.90 -7.15
CA ILE A 75 -9.37 -3.06 -7.32
C ILE A 75 -8.09 -2.64 -8.05
N ILE A 76 -8.22 -1.87 -9.14
CA ILE A 76 -7.06 -1.37 -9.88
C ILE A 76 -6.16 -0.53 -8.96
N GLY A 77 -6.73 0.34 -8.12
CA GLY A 77 -5.97 1.11 -7.13
C GLY A 77 -5.19 0.24 -6.14
N TYR A 78 -5.82 -0.81 -5.60
CA TYR A 78 -5.13 -1.78 -4.75
C TYR A 78 -3.99 -2.47 -5.49
N VAL A 79 -4.23 -2.92 -6.74
CA VAL A 79 -3.21 -3.61 -7.54
C VAL A 79 -2.02 -2.70 -7.83
N ILE A 80 -2.26 -1.45 -8.23
CA ILE A 80 -1.19 -0.46 -8.46
C ILE A 80 -0.37 -0.25 -7.18
N SER A 81 -1.03 -0.08 -6.04
CA SER A 81 -0.37 0.15 -4.75
C SER A 81 0.48 -1.04 -4.32
N ILE A 82 -0.02 -2.27 -4.52
CA ILE A 82 0.73 -3.49 -4.25
C ILE A 82 1.96 -3.59 -5.18
N ILE A 83 1.79 -3.36 -6.49
CA ILE A 83 2.90 -3.39 -7.46
C ILE A 83 3.97 -2.37 -7.07
N TRP A 84 3.58 -1.16 -6.68
CA TRP A 84 4.49 -0.13 -6.22
C TRP A 84 5.28 -0.57 -4.98
N MET A 85 4.60 -1.12 -3.97
CA MET A 85 5.26 -1.61 -2.75
C MET A 85 6.22 -2.77 -3.05
N VAL A 86 5.85 -3.70 -3.92
CA VAL A 86 6.72 -4.81 -4.36
C VAL A 86 7.97 -4.27 -5.06
N TYR A 87 7.79 -3.32 -5.99
CA TYR A 87 8.90 -2.69 -6.70
C TYR A 87 9.85 -1.98 -5.73
N SER A 88 9.31 -1.26 -4.75
CA SER A 88 10.12 -0.63 -3.73
C SER A 88 10.87 -1.62 -2.86
N LEU A 89 10.23 -2.68 -2.40
CA LEU A 89 10.90 -3.71 -1.60
C LEU A 89 12.02 -4.39 -2.39
N PHE A 90 11.83 -4.58 -3.70
CA PHE A 90 12.87 -5.09 -4.59
C PHE A 90 14.08 -4.15 -4.66
N ILE A 91 13.85 -2.84 -4.84
CA ILE A 91 14.92 -1.83 -4.77
C ILE A 91 15.61 -1.89 -3.41
N TRP A 92 14.83 -1.82 -2.33
CA TRP A 92 15.36 -1.84 -0.97
C TRP A 92 16.27 -3.06 -0.71
N TYR A 93 15.84 -4.25 -1.14
CA TYR A 93 16.63 -5.46 -1.03
C TYR A 93 17.90 -5.44 -1.92
N ALA A 94 17.81 -4.87 -3.12
CA ALA A 94 18.95 -4.77 -4.05
C ALA A 94 20.05 -3.83 -3.54
N PHE A 95 19.69 -2.78 -2.79
CA PHE A 95 20.60 -1.80 -2.21
C PHE A 95 20.94 -2.06 -0.73
N LEU A 96 20.58 -3.23 -0.20
CA LEU A 96 20.93 -3.61 1.17
C LEU A 96 22.46 -3.79 1.27
N PRO A 97 23.17 -3.08 2.17
CA PRO A 97 24.60 -3.29 2.36
C PRO A 97 24.85 -4.73 2.84
N ARG A 98 25.77 -5.44 2.16
CA ARG A 98 26.16 -6.83 2.46
C ARG A 98 27.32 -6.87 3.44
#